data_AF-A2DP56-F1
#
_entry.id   AF-A2DP56-F1
#
_cell.length_a   1.000
_cell.length_b   1.000
_cell.length_c   1.000
_cell.angle_alpha   90.00
_cell.angle_beta   90.00
_cell.angle_gamma   90.00
#
_symmetry.space_group_name_H-M   'P 1'
#
loop_
_entity.id
_entity.type
_entity.pdbx_description
1 polymer ?
#
loop_
_entity_poly.entity_id
_entity_poly.type
_entity_poly.pdbx_seq_one_letter_code
_entity_poly.pdbx_strand_id
1 'polypeptide(L)'
;MQKNIEKSNVSFRFFNIVVDNVPFCEKQLNLKVHMRYKTFETEMVRPYDFKLTWANLIEFVVLISRDQSGHATPIVMDFTLFMSDLKGTGRNEIAFAKFDICDVLRKGLRKINIRLQSTILESNLFMDVETNGGEMFYEVPEEAENHPIDNIPNIEIRRRIGWLRYQYNTDAIDLDAEELANASIIANKKERKASSVSN
;
A
#
# COMPACT_ATOMS: atom_id res chain seq x y z
N MET A 1 18.83 32.62 17.26
CA MET A 1 19.73 31.59 16.69
C MET A 1 19.07 31.00 15.46
N GLN A 2 19.60 31.23 14.26
CA GLN A 2 19.15 30.52 13.06
C GLN A 2 19.66 29.07 13.14
N LYS A 3 18.76 28.09 13.30
CA LYS A 3 19.12 26.68 13.10
C LYS A 3 19.62 26.55 11.66
N ASN A 4 20.82 26.02 11.46
CA ASN A 4 21.31 25.67 10.13
C ASN A 4 20.32 24.68 9.51
N ILE A 5 19.68 25.07 8.41
CA ILE A 5 18.81 24.17 7.65
C ILE A 5 19.74 23.22 6.91
N GLU A 6 19.84 22.00 7.39
CA GLU A 6 20.57 20.93 6.71
C GLU A 6 19.91 20.63 5.37
N LYS A 7 20.73 20.56 4.32
CA LYS A 7 20.31 20.27 2.95
C LYS A 7 21.25 19.25 2.32
N SER A 8 20.71 18.30 1.58
CA SER A 8 21.52 17.35 0.81
C SER A 8 20.78 16.87 -0.44
N ASN A 9 21.54 16.55 -1.49
CA ASN A 9 21.00 15.96 -2.71
C ASN A 9 20.82 14.46 -2.49
N VAL A 10 19.60 13.97 -2.73
CA VAL A 10 19.25 12.56 -2.60
C VAL A 10 18.75 12.06 -3.95
N SER A 11 19.25 10.90 -4.40
CA SER A 11 18.75 10.25 -5.61
C SER A 11 17.70 9.21 -5.26
N PHE A 12 16.59 9.25 -5.99
CA PHE A 12 15.49 8.30 -5.90
C PHE A 12 15.33 7.59 -7.24
N ARG A 13 15.41 6.27 -7.21
CA ARG A 13 15.37 5.39 -8.37
C ARG A 13 14.14 4.51 -8.30
N PHE A 14 13.22 4.69 -9.24
CA PHE A 14 11.99 3.92 -9.35
C PHE A 14 12.15 2.84 -10.43
N PHE A 15 11.85 1.60 -10.08
CA PHE A 15 11.96 0.44 -10.96
C PHE A 15 10.87 -0.59 -10.63
N ASN A 16 10.79 -1.66 -11.45
CA ASN A 16 9.72 -2.65 -11.35
C ASN A 16 8.33 -1.99 -11.33
N ILE A 17 8.12 -1.02 -12.23
CA ILE A 17 6.88 -0.23 -12.28
C ILE A 17 5.81 -1.08 -12.96
N VAL A 18 4.78 -1.44 -12.21
CA VAL A 18 3.75 -2.40 -12.61
C VAL A 18 2.37 -1.82 -12.32
N VAL A 19 1.48 -1.81 -13.31
CA VAL A 19 0.03 -1.63 -13.05
C VAL A 19 -0.65 -2.98 -13.15
N ASP A 20 -1.41 -3.34 -12.13
CA ASP A 20 -2.22 -4.54 -12.09
C ASP A 20 -3.71 -4.20 -12.26
N ASN A 21 -4.48 -5.17 -12.76
CA ASN A 21 -5.92 -5.05 -13.04
C ASN A 21 -6.26 -3.94 -14.05
N VAL A 22 -5.65 -4.01 -15.25
CA VAL A 22 -5.86 -3.08 -16.36
C VAL A 22 -6.81 -3.71 -17.40
N PRO A 23 -8.09 -3.30 -17.47
CA PRO A 23 -9.10 -3.94 -18.34
C PRO A 23 -9.02 -3.55 -19.82
N PHE A 24 -7.88 -3.04 -20.30
CA PHE A 24 -7.77 -2.42 -21.63
C PHE A 24 -6.81 -3.19 -22.55
N CYS A 25 -7.32 -4.22 -23.24
CA CYS A 25 -6.51 -5.08 -24.13
C CYS A 25 -6.14 -4.44 -25.50
N GLU A 26 -6.86 -3.41 -25.95
CA GLU A 26 -6.64 -2.74 -27.24
C GLU A 26 -6.14 -1.29 -27.09
N LYS A 27 -5.57 -0.96 -25.93
CA LYS A 27 -5.08 0.39 -25.64
C LYS A 27 -3.61 0.35 -25.29
N GLN A 28 -2.97 1.49 -25.47
CA GLN A 28 -1.64 1.74 -24.98
C GLN A 28 -1.72 2.65 -23.76
N LEU A 29 -0.82 2.39 -22.80
CA LEU A 29 -0.74 3.15 -21.58
C LEU A 29 0.65 3.73 -21.40
N ASN A 30 0.70 4.95 -20.86
CA ASN A 30 1.94 5.58 -20.45
C ASN A 30 1.78 6.25 -19.08
N LEU A 31 2.83 6.17 -18.28
CA LEU A 31 2.91 6.79 -16.97
C LEU A 31 3.67 8.10 -17.10
N LYS A 32 3.05 9.18 -16.63
CA LYS A 32 3.69 10.47 -16.43
C LYS A 32 3.96 10.66 -14.94
N VAL A 33 5.18 11.02 -14.61
CA VAL A 33 5.61 11.34 -13.25
C VAL A 33 6.04 12.79 -13.23
N HIS A 34 5.44 13.57 -12.35
CA HIS A 34 5.68 15.00 -12.24
C HIS A 34 6.08 15.39 -10.81
N MET A 35 7.10 16.22 -10.69
CA MET A 35 7.58 16.74 -9.41
C MET A 35 8.13 18.15 -9.61
N ARG A 36 7.40 19.16 -9.10
CA ARG A 36 7.71 20.60 -9.24
C ARG A 36 8.01 21.00 -10.69
N TYR A 37 9.28 21.01 -11.09
CA TYR A 37 9.76 21.41 -12.42
C TYR A 37 10.35 20.25 -13.23
N LYS A 38 10.36 19.04 -12.68
CA LYS A 38 10.84 17.83 -13.36
C LYS A 38 9.64 17.00 -13.79
N THR A 39 9.64 16.57 -15.03
CA THR A 39 8.61 15.67 -15.57
C THR A 39 9.32 14.54 -16.29
N PHE A 40 8.86 13.32 -16.05
CA PHE A 40 9.27 12.12 -16.77
C PHE A 40 8.03 11.46 -17.36
N GLU A 41 8.15 10.88 -18.53
CA GLU A 41 7.07 10.13 -19.17
C GLU A 41 7.65 8.82 -19.71
N THR A 42 6.98 7.71 -19.40
CA THR A 42 7.35 6.40 -19.93
C THR A 42 6.93 6.28 -21.39
N GLU A 43 7.50 5.30 -22.09
CA GLU A 43 6.96 4.88 -23.37
C GLU A 43 5.55 4.30 -23.25
N MET A 44 4.84 4.28 -24.38
CA MET A 44 3.53 3.67 -24.52
C MET A 44 3.65 2.14 -24.62
N VAL A 45 3.11 1.43 -23.64
CA VAL A 45 3.16 -0.03 -23.56
C VAL A 45 1.74 -0.60 -23.56
N ARG A 46 1.55 -1.77 -24.18
CA ARG A 46 0.26 -2.48 -24.18
C ARG A 46 0.18 -3.42 -22.97
N PRO A 47 -0.95 -3.48 -22.27
CA PRO A 47 -1.15 -4.48 -21.22
C PRO A 47 -1.14 -5.91 -21.76
N TYR A 48 -0.64 -6.85 -20.97
CA TYR A 48 -0.69 -8.29 -21.22
C TYR A 48 -1.23 -8.97 -19.96
N ASP A 49 -2.24 -9.85 -20.10
CA ASP A 49 -2.93 -10.51 -18.99
C ASP A 49 -3.38 -9.54 -17.87
N PHE A 50 -4.01 -8.41 -18.25
CA PHE A 50 -4.45 -7.33 -17.34
C PHE A 50 -3.33 -6.68 -16.53
N LYS A 51 -2.07 -6.95 -16.88
CA LYS A 51 -0.89 -6.41 -16.21
C LYS A 51 -0.08 -5.59 -17.19
N LEU A 52 0.50 -4.50 -16.70
CA LEU A 52 1.42 -3.67 -17.45
C LEU A 52 2.72 -3.53 -16.68
N THR A 53 3.85 -3.60 -17.37
CA THR A 53 5.17 -3.40 -16.77
C THR A 53 6.00 -2.52 -17.67
N TRP A 54 6.58 -1.45 -17.13
CA TRP A 54 7.55 -0.65 -17.86
C TRP A 54 8.96 -1.09 -17.50
N ALA A 55 9.81 -1.24 -18.52
CA ALA A 55 11.21 -1.60 -18.34
C ALA A 55 12.06 -0.39 -17.88
N ASN A 56 11.57 0.82 -18.08
CA ASN A 56 12.34 2.04 -17.84
C ASN A 56 12.53 2.32 -16.34
N LEU A 57 13.78 2.61 -15.99
CA LEU A 57 14.15 3.21 -14.72
C LEU A 57 13.78 4.69 -14.73
N ILE A 58 13.16 5.18 -13.66
CA ILE A 58 12.94 6.61 -13.44
C ILE A 58 13.86 7.07 -12.33
N GLU A 59 14.69 8.08 -12.59
CA GLU A 59 15.62 8.62 -11.58
C GLU A 59 15.44 10.12 -11.38
N PHE A 60 15.28 10.51 -10.12
CA PHE A 60 15.21 11.91 -9.71
C PHE A 60 16.24 12.20 -8.62
N VAL A 61 17.14 13.15 -8.91
CA VAL A 61 17.98 13.77 -7.89
C VAL A 61 17.26 15.00 -7.33
N VAL A 62 17.07 15.05 -6.01
CA VAL A 62 16.27 16.08 -5.35
C VAL A 62 17.04 16.66 -4.17
N LEU A 63 17.00 17.98 -4.03
CA LEU A 63 17.54 18.67 -2.86
C LEU A 63 16.52 18.59 -1.73
N ILE A 64 16.84 17.81 -0.69
CA ILE A 64 16.02 17.63 0.51
C ILE A 64 16.52 18.58 1.59
N SER A 65 15.60 19.09 2.41
CA SER A 65 15.89 19.92 3.59
C SER A 65 15.11 19.44 4.81
N ARG A 66 15.55 19.80 6.02
CA ARG A 66 14.73 19.64 7.23
C ARG A 66 13.80 20.85 7.44
N ASP A 67 12.62 20.60 8.00
CA ASP A 67 11.71 21.64 8.47
C ASP A 67 12.13 22.18 9.85
N GLN A 68 11.32 23.06 10.45
CA GLN A 68 11.62 23.65 11.77
C GLN A 68 11.56 22.62 12.91
N SER A 69 10.77 21.57 12.73
CA SER A 69 10.59 20.43 13.65
C SER A 69 11.73 19.42 13.52
N GLY A 70 12.56 19.53 12.47
CA GLY A 70 13.67 18.64 12.20
C GLY A 70 13.31 17.49 11.26
N HIS A 71 12.10 17.42 10.72
CA HIS A 71 11.69 16.36 9.80
C HIS A 71 12.06 16.68 8.36
N ALA A 72 12.21 15.67 7.51
CA ALA A 72 12.40 15.88 6.08
C ALA A 72 11.21 16.68 5.51
N THR A 73 11.48 17.82 4.86
CA THR A 73 10.45 18.67 4.24
C THR A 73 9.74 17.87 3.15
N PRO A 74 8.39 17.76 3.17
CA PRO A 74 7.64 16.99 2.18
C PRO A 74 7.94 17.40 0.73
N ILE A 75 8.08 16.41 -0.15
CA ILE A 75 8.19 16.60 -1.59
C ILE A 75 7.22 15.65 -2.29
N VAL A 76 6.11 16.22 -2.73
CA VAL A 76 5.04 15.49 -3.38
C VAL A 76 5.38 15.25 -4.86
N MET A 77 5.22 13.99 -5.26
CA MET A 77 5.25 13.54 -6.65
C MET A 77 3.85 13.17 -7.11
N ASP A 78 3.51 13.60 -8.31
CA ASP A 78 2.26 13.29 -8.98
C ASP A 78 2.49 12.19 -10.03
N PHE A 79 1.70 11.13 -9.98
CA PHE A 79 1.71 10.01 -10.91
C PHE A 79 0.40 10.02 -11.68
N THR A 80 0.48 10.15 -13.01
CA THR A 80 -0.69 10.17 -13.89
C THR A 80 -0.57 9.08 -14.95
N LEU A 81 -1.56 8.20 -15.00
CA LEU A 81 -1.66 7.18 -16.04
C LEU A 81 -2.54 7.69 -17.18
N PHE A 82 -1.99 7.65 -18.39
CA PHE A 82 -2.69 8.04 -19.60
C PHE A 82 -2.96 6.84 -20.48
N MET A 83 -4.07 6.91 -21.20
CA MET A 83 -4.52 5.92 -22.16
C MET A 83 -4.66 6.54 -23.54
N SER A 84 -4.18 5.80 -24.54
CA SER A 84 -4.29 6.13 -25.95
C SER A 84 -4.71 4.93 -26.78
N ASP A 85 -5.27 5.20 -27.95
CA ASP A 85 -5.53 4.16 -28.95
C ASP A 85 -4.20 3.57 -29.47
N LEU A 86 -4.24 2.41 -30.13
CA LEU A 86 -3.04 1.75 -30.69
C LEU A 86 -2.25 2.62 -31.69
N LYS A 87 -2.88 3.66 -32.24
CA LYS A 87 -2.25 4.64 -33.14
C LYS A 87 -1.60 5.82 -32.39
N GLY A 88 -1.65 5.83 -31.05
CA GLY A 88 -1.22 6.95 -30.21
C GLY A 88 -2.14 8.17 -30.26
N THR A 89 -3.31 8.06 -30.90
CA THR A 89 -4.30 9.14 -31.03
C THR A 89 -5.25 9.16 -29.83
N GLY A 90 -5.57 10.36 -29.35
CA GLY A 90 -6.38 10.56 -28.14
C GLY A 90 -5.57 10.23 -26.89
N ARG A 91 -5.49 11.16 -25.93
CA ARG A 91 -4.80 10.94 -24.66
C ARG A 91 -5.76 11.27 -23.53
N ASN A 92 -6.24 10.22 -22.88
CA ASN A 92 -7.18 10.33 -21.78
C ASN A 92 -6.47 9.99 -20.47
N GLU A 93 -6.60 10.87 -19.48
CA GLU A 93 -6.19 10.54 -18.12
C GLU A 93 -7.16 9.50 -17.54
N ILE A 94 -6.61 8.41 -17.01
CA ILE A 94 -7.42 7.30 -16.47
C ILE A 94 -7.12 6.99 -15.01
N ALA A 95 -5.96 7.41 -14.49
CA ALA A 95 -5.64 7.29 -13.08
C ALA A 95 -4.69 8.39 -12.64
N PHE A 96 -4.81 8.75 -11.37
CA PHE A 96 -3.98 9.78 -10.73
C PHE A 96 -3.67 9.39 -9.29
N ALA A 97 -2.43 9.62 -8.86
CA ALA A 97 -2.00 9.40 -7.48
C ALA A 97 -0.93 10.43 -7.07
N LYS A 98 -0.88 10.73 -5.77
CA LYS A 98 0.15 11.60 -5.16
C LYS A 98 0.91 10.84 -4.10
N PHE A 99 2.20 11.09 -3.99
CA PHE A 99 3.06 10.45 -2.99
C PHE A 99 4.12 11.42 -2.47
N ASP A 100 4.31 11.50 -1.15
CA ASP A 100 5.44 12.23 -0.56
C ASP A 100 6.69 11.35 -0.59
N ILE A 101 7.65 11.68 -1.46
CA ILE A 101 8.86 10.88 -1.63
C ILE A 101 9.75 10.89 -0.38
N CYS A 102 9.61 11.93 0.46
CA CYS A 102 10.35 12.02 1.72
C CYS A 102 9.88 10.96 2.73
N ASP A 103 8.68 10.38 2.61
CA ASP A 103 8.24 9.26 3.45
C ASP A 103 9.17 8.05 3.36
N VAL A 104 9.83 7.85 2.20
CA VAL A 104 10.82 6.79 2.03
C VAL A 104 12.03 7.03 2.93
N LEU A 105 12.48 8.28 3.01
CA LEU A 105 13.59 8.68 3.88
C LEU A 105 13.19 8.58 5.34
N ARG A 106 12.00 9.05 5.73
CA ARG A 106 11.54 8.96 7.13
C ARG A 106 11.56 7.53 7.65
N LYS A 107 11.16 6.57 6.81
CA LYS A 107 11.21 5.12 7.13
C LYS A 107 12.61 4.51 7.16
N GLY A 108 13.64 5.25 6.72
CA GLY A 108 15.04 4.83 6.62
C GLY A 108 15.27 3.51 5.88
N LEU A 109 14.35 3.16 4.98
CA LEU A 109 14.47 1.99 4.14
C LEU A 109 15.18 2.40 2.85
N ARG A 110 16.30 1.74 2.56
CA ARG A 110 17.02 1.92 1.28
C ARG A 110 16.19 1.49 0.10
N LYS A 111 15.30 0.51 0.28
CA LYS A 111 14.35 0.03 -0.72
C LYS A 111 12.96 -0.09 -0.11
N ILE A 112 11.96 0.47 -0.78
CA ILE A 112 10.55 0.33 -0.39
C ILE A 112 9.70 -0.03 -1.61
N ASN A 113 8.66 -0.84 -1.40
CA ASN A 113 7.62 -1.04 -2.38
C ASN A 113 6.48 -0.05 -2.11
N ILE A 114 6.14 0.76 -3.11
CA ILE A 114 5.03 1.70 -3.04
C ILE A 114 3.87 1.10 -3.82
N ARG A 115 2.70 1.04 -3.18
CA ARG A 115 1.43 0.71 -3.82
C ARG A 115 0.57 1.98 -3.85
N LEU A 116 0.21 2.42 -5.05
CA LEU A 116 -0.71 3.53 -5.28
C LEU A 116 -2.02 2.96 -5.81
N GLN A 117 -3.11 3.19 -5.08
CA GLN A 117 -4.45 2.83 -5.52
C GLN A 117 -5.04 4.00 -6.30
N SER A 118 -5.48 3.77 -7.52
CA SER A 118 -6.21 4.78 -8.29
C SER A 118 -7.59 5.01 -7.67
N THR A 119 -8.04 6.27 -7.64
CA THR A 119 -9.41 6.62 -7.22
C THR A 119 -10.44 6.43 -8.32
N ILE A 120 -9.98 6.29 -9.58
CA ILE A 120 -10.83 6.20 -10.77
C ILE A 120 -10.90 4.76 -11.31
N LEU A 121 -9.84 3.98 -11.09
CA LEU A 121 -9.74 2.60 -11.50
C LEU A 121 -9.50 1.71 -10.29
N GLU A 122 -10.04 0.49 -10.29
CA GLU A 122 -9.69 -0.56 -9.33
C GLU A 122 -8.29 -1.16 -9.59
N SER A 123 -7.43 -0.41 -10.29
CA SER A 123 -6.06 -0.79 -10.61
C SER A 123 -5.09 -0.34 -9.52
N ASN A 124 -4.05 -1.14 -9.31
CA ASN A 124 -2.99 -0.84 -8.35
C ASN A 124 -1.68 -0.62 -9.10
N LEU A 125 -1.03 0.51 -8.87
CA LEU A 125 0.31 0.80 -9.37
C LEU A 125 1.33 0.44 -8.28
N PHE A 126 2.24 -0.46 -8.62
CA PHE A 126 3.33 -0.91 -7.79
C PHE A 126 4.65 -0.41 -8.36
N MET A 127 5.56 0.02 -7.48
CA MET A 127 6.93 0.36 -7.87
C MET A 127 7.87 0.14 -6.71
N ASP A 128 9.08 -0.32 -7.02
CA ASP A 128 10.18 -0.33 -6.08
C ASP A 128 10.92 1.01 -6.16
N VAL A 129 11.24 1.57 -5.00
CA VAL A 129 12.03 2.80 -4.88
C VAL A 129 13.30 2.51 -4.11
N GLU A 130 14.45 2.79 -4.74
CA GLU A 130 15.76 2.77 -4.10
C GLU A 130 16.22 4.20 -3.82
N THR A 131 16.77 4.44 -2.63
CA THR A 131 17.35 5.73 -2.24
C THR A 131 18.87 5.63 -2.14
N ASN A 132 19.55 6.61 -2.73
CA ASN A 132 21.00 6.78 -2.60
C ASN A 132 21.28 8.14 -1.95
N GLY A 133 21.95 8.11 -0.80
CA GLY A 133 22.16 9.26 0.07
C GLY A 133 20.94 9.57 0.95
N GLY A 134 21.01 10.67 1.68
CA GLY A 134 19.90 11.15 2.52
C GLY A 134 19.74 10.41 3.85
N GLU A 135 20.75 9.65 4.27
CA GLU A 135 20.78 8.94 5.56
C GLU A 135 20.59 9.88 6.74
N MET A 136 21.07 11.13 6.59
CA MET A 136 20.87 12.20 7.55
C MET A 136 19.41 12.66 7.68
N PHE A 137 18.49 12.17 6.84
CA PHE A 137 17.05 12.43 6.92
C PHE A 137 16.26 11.19 7.34
N TYR A 138 16.94 10.11 7.73
CA TYR A 138 16.27 8.93 8.26
C TYR A 138 15.70 9.24 9.64
N GLU A 139 14.43 8.87 9.85
CA GLU A 139 13.69 9.16 11.08
C GLU A 139 13.39 7.87 11.89
N VAL A 140 14.00 6.74 11.52
CA VAL A 140 13.75 5.39 12.10
C VAL A 140 13.97 5.37 13.61
N PRO A 141 13.02 4.80 14.39
CA PRO A 141 11.94 5.48 15.08
C PRO A 141 12.29 5.69 16.57
N GLU A 142 11.36 6.25 17.37
CA GLU A 142 11.22 5.82 18.77
C GLU A 142 11.41 4.31 18.79
N GLU A 143 12.24 3.82 19.72
CA GLU A 143 12.42 2.39 19.98
C GLU A 143 11.12 1.69 19.68
N ALA A 144 11.15 0.68 18.81
CA ALA A 144 10.03 -0.24 18.75
C ALA A 144 9.85 -0.68 20.19
N GLU A 145 8.90 -0.07 20.90
CA GLU A 145 8.35 -0.64 22.10
C GLU A 145 7.99 -2.01 21.58
N ASN A 146 8.76 -3.00 22.02
CA ASN A 146 8.31 -4.36 22.06
C ASN A 146 7.12 -4.31 23.00
N HIS A 147 6.01 -3.71 22.56
CA HIS A 147 4.71 -4.12 23.00
C HIS A 147 4.77 -5.63 22.77
N PRO A 148 4.73 -6.43 23.84
CA PRO A 148 4.53 -7.85 23.65
C PRO A 148 3.35 -7.93 22.70
N ILE A 149 3.55 -8.62 21.57
CA ILE A 149 2.47 -8.96 20.67
C ILE A 149 1.40 -9.52 21.60
N ASP A 150 0.32 -8.78 21.81
CA ASP A 150 -0.83 -9.29 22.55
C ASP A 150 -1.13 -10.61 21.88
N ASN A 151 -0.98 -11.70 22.63
CA ASN A 151 -1.00 -13.07 22.12
C ASN A 151 -2.13 -13.17 21.10
N ILE A 152 -1.79 -13.05 19.81
CA ILE A 152 -2.77 -13.25 18.74
C ILE A 152 -3.18 -14.69 18.98
N PRO A 153 -4.44 -14.97 19.33
CA PRO A 153 -4.84 -16.31 19.71
C PRO A 153 -4.43 -17.20 18.55
N ASN A 154 -3.56 -18.17 18.86
CA ASN A 154 -3.01 -19.07 17.87
C ASN A 154 -4.20 -19.77 17.20
N ILE A 155 -4.51 -19.38 15.96
CA ILE A 155 -5.59 -20.01 15.21
C ILE A 155 -5.04 -21.38 14.84
N GLU A 156 -5.29 -22.38 15.70
CA GLU A 156 -5.18 -23.78 15.31
C GLU A 156 -6.12 -23.96 14.12
N ILE A 157 -5.56 -23.99 12.90
CA ILE A 157 -6.28 -24.44 11.72
C ILE A 157 -6.48 -25.95 11.90
N ARG A 158 -7.45 -26.32 12.72
CA ARG A 158 -8.04 -27.65 12.68
C ARG A 158 -8.72 -27.74 11.33
N ARG A 159 -8.08 -28.43 10.38
CA ARG A 159 -8.74 -28.88 9.15
C ARG A 159 -9.94 -29.74 9.55
N ARG A 160 -11.09 -29.11 9.85
CA ARG A 160 -12.36 -29.81 9.93
C ARG A 160 -12.64 -30.27 8.50
N ILE A 161 -12.67 -31.59 8.34
CA ILE A 161 -13.23 -32.31 7.20
C ILE A 161 -14.76 -32.09 7.20
N GLY A 162 -15.20 -30.83 7.32
CA GLY A 162 -16.58 -30.43 7.52
C GLY A 162 -17.28 -30.19 6.20
N TRP A 163 -16.64 -29.49 5.27
CA TRP A 163 -17.25 -29.11 4.00
C TRP A 163 -17.69 -30.31 3.14
N LEU A 164 -16.95 -31.42 3.19
CA LEU A 164 -17.33 -32.67 2.50
C LEU A 164 -18.46 -33.45 3.20
N ARG A 165 -18.70 -33.22 4.51
CA ARG A 165 -19.82 -33.84 5.24
C ARG A 165 -21.12 -33.03 5.15
N TYR A 166 -21.04 -31.71 4.94
CA TYR A 166 -22.21 -30.83 4.83
C TYR A 166 -23.12 -31.14 3.64
N GLN A 167 -22.61 -31.82 2.61
CA GLN A 167 -23.41 -32.15 1.43
C GLN A 167 -24.37 -33.33 1.65
N TYR A 168 -24.19 -34.11 2.72
CA TYR A 168 -24.89 -35.40 2.91
C TYR A 168 -25.63 -35.57 4.24
N ASN A 169 -25.68 -34.56 5.12
CA ASN A 169 -26.37 -34.74 6.40
C ASN A 169 -26.93 -33.41 6.95
N THR A 170 -28.21 -33.13 6.64
CA THR A 170 -28.96 -31.94 7.10
C THR A 170 -29.18 -31.94 8.61
N ASP A 171 -29.22 -33.10 9.26
CA ASP A 171 -29.46 -33.22 10.72
C ASP A 171 -28.29 -32.67 11.56
N ALA A 172 -27.11 -32.50 10.97
CA ALA A 172 -25.94 -31.92 11.65
C ALA A 172 -26.01 -30.40 11.77
N ILE A 173 -26.81 -29.72 10.94
CA ILE A 173 -26.94 -28.25 10.94
C ILE A 173 -27.74 -27.80 12.16
N ASP A 174 -28.80 -28.53 12.50
CA ASP A 174 -29.66 -28.19 13.63
C ASP A 174 -28.93 -28.35 14.98
N LEU A 175 -28.08 -29.38 15.10
CA LEU A 175 -27.25 -29.60 16.29
C LEU A 175 -26.17 -28.51 16.47
N ASP A 176 -25.49 -28.10 15.39
CA ASP A 176 -24.50 -27.01 15.45
C ASP A 176 -25.17 -25.65 15.76
N ALA A 177 -26.39 -25.42 15.27
CA ALA A 177 -27.18 -24.22 15.58
C ALA A 177 -27.63 -24.19 17.04
N GLU A 178 -28.05 -25.33 17.61
CA GLU A 178 -28.40 -25.44 19.02
C GLU A 178 -27.19 -25.23 19.95
N GLU A 179 -26.01 -25.77 19.60
CA GLU A 179 -24.78 -25.54 20.36
C GLU A 179 -24.36 -24.06 20.35
N LEU A 180 -24.47 -23.38 19.20
CA LEU A 180 -24.18 -21.94 19.08
C LEU A 180 -25.18 -21.08 19.86
N ALA A 181 -26.48 -21.42 19.83
CA ALA A 181 -27.50 -20.74 20.61
C ALA A 181 -27.23 -20.90 22.11
N ASN A 182 -26.89 -22.11 22.57
CA ASN A 182 -26.58 -22.39 23.96
C ASN A 182 -25.30 -21.68 24.44
N ALA A 183 -24.26 -21.63 23.61
CA ALA A 183 -23.03 -20.90 23.91
C ALA A 183 -23.29 -19.38 24.06
N SER A 184 -24.14 -18.82 23.21
CA SER A 184 -24.55 -17.40 23.26
C SER A 184 -25.35 -17.06 24.53
N ILE A 185 -26.24 -17.96 24.97
CA ILE A 185 -27.00 -17.80 26.22
C ILE A 185 -26.07 -17.84 27.45
N ILE A 186 -25.06 -18.72 27.44
CA ILE A 186 -24.08 -18.84 28.53
C ILE A 186 -23.17 -17.61 28.60
N ALA A 187 -22.73 -17.08 27.45
CA ALA A 187 -21.94 -15.86 27.36
C ALA A 187 -22.71 -14.64 27.94
N ASN A 188 -23.97 -14.46 27.52
CA ASN A 188 -24.84 -13.39 28.02
C ASN A 188 -25.12 -13.47 29.53
N LYS A 189 -25.23 -14.70 30.10
CA LYS A 189 -25.37 -14.89 31.55
C LYS A 189 -24.10 -14.54 32.33
N LYS A 190 -22.91 -14.76 31.76
CA LYS A 190 -21.64 -14.37 32.39
C LYS A 190 -21.45 -12.85 32.42
N GLU A 191 -21.81 -12.16 31.34
CA GLU A 191 -21.76 -10.69 31.29
C GLU A 191 -22.69 -10.05 32.32
N ARG A 192 -23.94 -10.54 32.45
CA ARG A 192 -24.87 -10.02 33.46
C ARG A 192 -24.42 -10.24 34.91
N LYS A 193 -23.69 -11.33 35.20
CA LYS A 193 -23.10 -11.55 36.53
C LYS A 193 -21.93 -10.59 36.80
N ALA A 194 -21.10 -10.33 35.79
CA ALA A 194 -19.98 -9.39 35.92
C ALA A 194 -20.47 -7.96 36.20
N SER A 195 -21.58 -7.52 35.58
CA SER A 195 -22.17 -6.20 35.82
C SER A 195 -22.85 -6.02 37.18
N SER A 196 -23.18 -7.12 37.87
CA SER A 196 -23.88 -7.10 39.18
C SER A 196 -22.95 -7.11 40.40
N VAL A 197 -21.64 -7.27 40.19
CA VAL A 197 -20.62 -7.33 41.26
C VAL A 197 -19.89 -5.98 41.42
N SER A 198 -20.16 -5.01 40.55
CA SER A 198 -19.53 -3.69 40.54
C SER A 198 -20.42 -2.54 41.06
N ASN A 199 -21.44 -2.82 41.87
CA ASN A 199 -22.18 -1.84 42.66
C ASN A 199 -22.15 -2.19 44.15
#